data_AF-A0A919ZIB5-F1
#
_entry.id   AF-A0A919ZIB5-F1
#
_cell.length_a   1.000
_cell.length_b   1.000
_cell.length_c   1.000
_cell.angle_alpha   90.00
_cell.angle_beta   90.00
_cell.angle_gamma   90.00
#
_symmetry.space_group_name_H-M   'P 1'
#
loop_
_entity.id
_entity.type
_entity.pdbx_description
1 polymer ?
#
loop_
_entity_poly.entity_id
_entity_poly.type
_entity_poly.pdbx_seq_one_letter_code
_entity_poly.pdbx_strand_id
1 'polypeptide(L)'
;MIPSRPDWYDRLTGGPLKRPAFTEETIREVEARLRRLTETGKPGEQRHARRFRRWAAGASAALLLLVLAGVFLAQLGLPVQTGKPLTPDAHLYDPATIRTGDRAAEMTVLRKEEGVYGSGSVATTFEGEVKLTGSYTYLYNGQLVFQPDEASAGKLPRAEGLANRPPRLVLRFGSSDAEALFGQPGSLGTAELVVSEYTDVFADRIEGVPNSGQVAELERIAAYPPLQPAAAALDLQSFPVLRFTASEDERGQAQKAADWLQEVVRIAAAGVSPGKLSEAERESVERWLRQVFTAERAEALLYRNAAKTQDGYLISFALVNPPLMITQEPAERTPSLEKLPNDGYLYSASVRIGGKETYRETYRLVLSDGGWRIDEYSWTLAAP
;
A
#
# COMPACT_ATOMS: atom_id res chain seq x y z
N MET A 1 0.77 -45.12 10.41
CA MET A 1 -0.28 -44.82 9.41
C MET A 1 -0.34 -43.32 9.23
N ILE A 2 -0.05 -42.82 8.03
CA ILE A 2 -0.08 -41.38 7.72
C ILE A 2 -1.57 -41.00 7.58
N PRO A 3 -2.07 -39.95 8.27
CA PRO A 3 -3.45 -39.53 8.10
C PRO A 3 -3.67 -39.09 6.65
N SER A 4 -4.76 -39.58 6.03
CA SER A 4 -5.14 -39.22 4.67
C SER A 4 -5.22 -37.70 4.53
N ARG A 5 -4.45 -37.14 3.61
CA ARG A 5 -4.47 -35.70 3.31
C ARG A 5 -5.90 -35.29 2.92
N PRO A 6 -6.43 -34.16 3.41
CA PRO A 6 -7.78 -33.71 3.05
C PRO A 6 -7.87 -33.30 1.57
N ASP A 7 -9.01 -33.54 0.91
CA ASP A 7 -9.26 -33.22 -0.51
C ASP A 7 -8.95 -31.77 -0.95
N TRP A 8 -8.96 -30.81 -0.02
CA TRP A 8 -8.60 -29.43 -0.32
C TRP A 8 -7.10 -29.24 -0.58
N TYR A 9 -6.26 -30.14 -0.06
CA TYR A 9 -4.81 -30.14 -0.24
C TYR A 9 -4.43 -30.35 -1.71
N ASP A 10 -5.09 -31.31 -2.37
CA ASP A 10 -4.83 -31.63 -3.78
C ASP A 10 -5.32 -30.52 -4.72
N ARG A 11 -6.37 -29.77 -4.34
CA ARG A 11 -6.89 -28.64 -5.13
C ARG A 11 -6.00 -27.38 -5.10
N LEU A 12 -5.21 -27.20 -4.04
CA LEU A 12 -4.26 -26.09 -3.94
C LEU A 12 -2.94 -26.37 -4.65
N THR A 13 -2.60 -27.66 -4.80
CA THR A 13 -1.33 -28.13 -5.37
C THR A 13 -1.46 -28.58 -6.82
N GLY A 14 -2.67 -28.96 -7.27
CA GLY A 14 -2.98 -29.33 -8.65
C GLY A 14 -4.33 -28.72 -9.12
N GLY A 15 -4.29 -27.99 -10.23
CA GLY A 15 -5.47 -27.40 -10.87
C GLY A 15 -5.26 -25.96 -11.35
N PRO A 16 -6.26 -25.35 -12.02
CA PRO A 16 -6.18 -23.99 -12.58
C PRO A 16 -6.02 -22.87 -11.54
N LEU A 17 -6.04 -23.21 -10.25
CA LEU A 17 -5.84 -22.32 -9.11
C LEU A 17 -4.42 -22.39 -8.51
N LYS A 18 -3.45 -22.99 -9.21
CA LYS A 18 -2.06 -23.11 -8.75
C LYS A 18 -1.43 -21.72 -8.55
N ARG A 19 -1.44 -21.22 -7.31
CA ARG A 19 -0.81 -19.95 -6.94
C ARG A 19 0.67 -20.20 -6.57
N PRO A 20 1.63 -19.46 -7.17
CA PRO A 20 3.07 -19.65 -6.91
C PRO A 20 3.48 -19.53 -5.43
N ALA A 21 2.70 -18.82 -4.61
CA ALA A 21 3.01 -18.55 -3.20
C ALA A 21 2.58 -19.65 -2.21
N PHE A 22 1.85 -20.69 -2.66
CA PHE A 22 1.40 -21.80 -1.82
C PHE A 22 2.20 -23.07 -2.15
N THR A 23 3.46 -23.10 -1.72
CA THR A 23 4.28 -24.32 -1.81
C THR A 23 3.87 -25.29 -0.70
N GLU A 24 4.22 -26.58 -0.83
CA GLU A 24 4.04 -27.54 0.27
C GLU A 24 4.71 -27.08 1.57
N GLU A 25 5.76 -26.28 1.47
CA GLU A 25 6.51 -25.74 2.60
C GLU A 25 5.69 -24.67 3.33
N THR A 26 5.08 -23.72 2.61
CA THR A 26 4.17 -22.72 3.20
C THR A 26 2.99 -23.37 3.92
N ILE A 27 2.45 -24.45 3.35
CA ILE A 27 1.33 -25.20 3.95
C ILE A 27 1.77 -25.88 5.26
N ARG A 28 2.94 -26.53 5.28
CA ARG A 28 3.49 -27.14 6.50
C ARG A 28 3.79 -26.11 7.58
N GLU A 29 4.27 -24.92 7.21
CA GLU A 29 4.55 -23.84 8.15
C GLU A 29 3.27 -23.32 8.82
N VAL A 30 2.20 -23.13 8.04
CA VAL A 30 0.87 -22.75 8.56
C VAL A 30 0.31 -23.84 9.48
N GLU A 31 0.42 -25.12 9.10
CA GLU A 31 -0.02 -26.24 9.95
C GLU A 31 0.78 -26.30 11.27
N ALA A 32 2.09 -26.10 11.23
CA ALA A 32 2.94 -26.06 12.41
C ALA A 32 2.56 -24.89 13.33
N ARG A 33 2.23 -23.72 12.78
CA ARG A 33 1.78 -22.55 13.53
C ARG A 33 0.42 -22.78 14.19
N LEU A 34 -0.51 -23.42 13.49
CA LEU A 34 -1.83 -23.79 14.03
C LEU A 34 -1.73 -24.85 15.15
N ARG A 35 -0.81 -25.82 15.02
CA ARG A 35 -0.52 -26.79 16.09
C ARG A 35 0.04 -26.12 17.34
N ARG A 36 1.00 -25.20 17.19
CA ARG A 36 1.54 -24.43 18.33
C ARG A 36 0.46 -23.63 19.05
N LEU A 37 -0.48 -23.03 18.31
CA LEU A 37 -1.62 -22.29 18.89
C LEU A 37 -2.61 -23.20 19.63
N THR A 38 -2.70 -24.47 19.25
CA THR A 38 -3.58 -25.44 19.92
C THR A 38 -2.90 -26.15 21.10
N GLU A 39 -1.57 -26.26 21.10
CA GLU A 39 -0.78 -26.91 22.17
C GLU A 39 -0.41 -25.95 23.32
N THR A 40 -0.40 -24.62 23.10
CA THR A 40 0.01 -23.64 24.13
C THR A 40 -1.15 -22.85 24.77
N GLY A 41 -2.40 -23.11 24.41
CA GLY A 41 -3.56 -22.34 24.86
C GLY A 41 -4.03 -22.68 26.29
N LYS A 42 -4.00 -21.68 27.19
CA LYS A 42 -4.62 -21.74 28.53
C LYS A 42 -6.14 -22.04 28.43
N PRO A 43 -6.77 -22.64 29.46
CA PRO A 43 -8.12 -23.21 29.40
C PRO A 43 -9.28 -22.25 29.05
N GLY A 44 -9.05 -20.93 29.01
CA GLY A 44 -10.07 -19.92 28.69
C GLY A 44 -10.43 -19.84 27.20
N GLU A 45 -9.53 -20.18 26.28
CA GLU A 45 -9.75 -19.97 24.83
C GLU A 45 -10.51 -21.10 24.12
N GLN A 46 -10.66 -22.26 24.76
CA GLN A 46 -11.38 -23.41 24.17
C GLN A 46 -12.88 -23.16 23.94
N ARG A 47 -13.48 -22.16 24.61
CA ARG A 47 -14.88 -21.78 24.37
C ARG A 47 -15.08 -21.02 23.05
N HIS A 48 -14.08 -20.27 22.58
CA HIS A 48 -14.16 -19.55 21.30
C HIS A 48 -13.97 -20.49 20.10
N ALA A 49 -13.07 -21.48 20.20
CA ALA A 49 -12.83 -22.46 19.15
C ALA A 49 -14.07 -23.33 18.84
N ARG A 50 -14.89 -23.67 19.86
CA ARG A 50 -16.14 -24.43 19.66
C ARG A 50 -17.26 -23.60 19.04
N ARG A 51 -17.32 -22.29 19.29
CA ARG A 51 -18.25 -21.37 18.60
C ARG A 51 -17.87 -21.18 17.13
N PHE A 52 -16.58 -21.10 16.82
CA PHE A 52 -16.08 -20.95 15.45
C PHE A 52 -16.40 -22.16 14.56
N ARG A 53 -16.32 -23.40 15.09
CA ARG A 53 -16.68 -24.61 14.32
C ARG A 53 -18.16 -24.71 13.96
N ARG A 54 -19.07 -24.17 14.79
CA ARG A 54 -20.51 -24.13 14.45
C ARG A 54 -20.85 -23.06 13.41
N TRP A 55 -20.11 -21.96 13.39
CA TRP A 55 -20.25 -20.92 12.36
C TRP A 55 -19.71 -21.38 10.99
N ALA A 56 -18.57 -22.07 10.97
CA ALA A 56 -17.97 -22.58 9.74
C ALA A 56 -18.86 -23.60 9.00
N ALA A 57 -19.59 -24.46 9.74
CA ALA A 57 -20.50 -25.43 9.14
C ALA A 57 -21.77 -24.78 8.53
N GLY A 58 -22.23 -23.66 9.10
CA GLY A 58 -23.39 -22.91 8.59
C GLY A 58 -23.08 -22.10 7.32
N ALA A 59 -21.88 -21.51 7.25
CA ALA A 59 -21.45 -20.73 6.09
C ALA A 59 -21.27 -21.60 4.83
N SER A 60 -20.79 -22.84 4.97
CA SER A 60 -20.63 -23.76 3.85
C SER A 60 -21.97 -24.22 3.23
N ALA A 61 -23.02 -24.37 4.03
CA ALA A 61 -24.34 -24.74 3.54
C ALA A 61 -25.05 -23.58 2.82
N ALA A 62 -24.87 -22.34 3.30
CA ALA A 62 -25.40 -21.14 2.63
C ALA A 62 -24.69 -20.86 1.29
N LEU A 63 -23.37 -21.10 1.22
CA LEU A 63 -22.63 -20.95 -0.04
C LEU A 63 -23.06 -22.00 -1.08
N LEU A 64 -23.34 -23.24 -0.64
CA LEU A 64 -23.82 -24.29 -1.56
C LEU A 64 -25.22 -23.99 -2.12
N LEU A 65 -26.10 -23.42 -1.30
CA LEU A 65 -27.44 -23.00 -1.72
C LEU A 65 -27.40 -21.78 -2.67
N LEU A 66 -26.48 -20.84 -2.47
CA LEU A 66 -26.28 -19.70 -3.38
C LEU A 66 -25.68 -20.13 -4.73
N VAL A 67 -24.77 -21.10 -4.74
CA VAL A 67 -24.22 -21.67 -5.97
C VAL A 67 -25.28 -22.48 -6.72
N LEU A 68 -26.12 -23.25 -6.01
CA LEU A 68 -27.24 -23.97 -6.64
C LEU A 68 -28.35 -23.04 -7.16
N ALA A 69 -28.64 -21.93 -6.46
CA ALA A 69 -29.59 -20.92 -6.93
C ALA A 69 -29.06 -20.13 -8.14
N GLY A 70 -27.76 -19.82 -8.18
CA GLY A 70 -27.12 -19.16 -9.32
C GLY A 70 -27.10 -20.01 -10.59
N VAL A 71 -26.92 -21.33 -10.45
CA VAL A 71 -26.96 -22.27 -11.60
C VAL A 71 -28.41 -22.50 -12.09
N PHE A 72 -29.42 -22.42 -11.22
CA PHE A 72 -30.82 -22.61 -11.62
C PHE A 72 -31.43 -21.36 -12.29
N LEU A 73 -30.98 -20.15 -11.94
CA LEU A 73 -31.46 -18.89 -12.54
C LEU A 73 -30.91 -18.61 -13.94
N ALA A 74 -29.79 -19.24 -14.33
CA ALA A 74 -29.21 -19.08 -15.67
C ALA A 74 -29.96 -19.85 -16.78
N GLN A 75 -30.95 -20.68 -16.45
CA GLN A 75 -31.73 -21.47 -17.42
C GLN A 75 -33.15 -20.95 -17.70
N LEU A 76 -33.58 -19.87 -17.05
CA LEU A 76 -34.87 -19.24 -17.33
C LEU A 76 -34.63 -17.91 -18.01
N GLY A 77 -34.78 -17.88 -19.34
CA GLY A 77 -34.72 -16.67 -20.16
C GLY A 77 -35.79 -15.66 -19.78
N LEU A 78 -35.53 -14.89 -18.73
CA LEU A 78 -36.35 -13.75 -18.34
C LEU A 78 -35.93 -12.52 -19.18
N PRO A 79 -36.90 -11.70 -19.61
CA PRO A 79 -36.63 -10.52 -20.40
C PRO A 79 -35.79 -9.52 -19.60
N VAL A 80 -34.65 -9.09 -20.17
CA VAL A 80 -33.81 -8.02 -19.66
C VAL A 80 -34.66 -6.74 -19.61
N GLN A 81 -34.99 -6.28 -18.40
CA GLN A 81 -35.57 -4.95 -18.22
C GLN A 81 -34.50 -3.92 -18.59
N THR A 82 -34.75 -3.17 -19.65
CA THR A 82 -33.92 -2.06 -20.08
C THR A 82 -33.91 -0.98 -18.99
N GLY A 83 -32.72 -0.72 -18.44
CA GLY A 83 -32.48 0.33 -17.46
C GLY A 83 -32.90 1.71 -17.99
N LYS A 84 -33.28 2.60 -17.07
CA LYS A 84 -33.61 3.99 -17.44
C LYS A 84 -32.34 4.70 -17.89
N PRO A 85 -32.36 5.49 -18.97
CA PRO A 85 -31.24 6.36 -19.30
C PRO A 85 -31.06 7.38 -18.16
N LEU A 86 -29.88 7.40 -17.55
CA LEU A 86 -29.41 8.54 -16.76
C LEU A 86 -29.24 9.73 -17.72
N THR A 87 -29.45 10.95 -17.23
CA THR A 87 -29.40 12.17 -18.03
C THR A 87 -28.07 12.31 -18.80
N PRO A 88 -28.06 12.87 -20.03
CA PRO A 88 -26.90 12.88 -20.93
C PRO A 88 -25.61 13.52 -20.39
N ASP A 89 -25.68 14.31 -19.33
CA ASP A 89 -24.55 15.07 -18.77
C ASP A 89 -23.90 14.45 -17.51
N ALA A 90 -24.38 13.33 -17.00
CA ALA A 90 -23.84 12.79 -15.76
C ALA A 90 -22.84 11.66 -16.06
N HIS A 91 -21.57 12.00 -16.28
CA HIS A 91 -20.47 11.06 -16.04
C HIS A 91 -20.40 10.63 -14.57
N LEU A 92 -21.12 11.33 -13.69
CA LEU A 92 -21.31 10.94 -12.30
C LEU A 92 -22.45 9.93 -12.14
N TYR A 93 -22.28 8.97 -11.24
CA TYR A 93 -23.33 8.04 -10.84
C TYR A 93 -23.36 7.83 -9.33
N ASP A 94 -24.53 7.48 -8.79
CA ASP A 94 -24.67 7.03 -7.41
C ASP A 94 -24.37 5.52 -7.32
N PRO A 95 -23.28 5.11 -6.61
CA PRO A 95 -22.94 3.70 -6.43
C PRO A 95 -24.03 2.89 -5.72
N ALA A 96 -24.88 3.51 -4.92
CA ALA A 96 -25.96 2.82 -4.21
C ALA A 96 -27.07 2.41 -5.18
N THR A 97 -27.41 3.25 -6.16
CA THR A 97 -28.57 3.02 -7.03
C THR A 97 -28.26 2.43 -8.40
N ILE A 98 -27.00 2.51 -8.87
CA ILE A 98 -26.61 2.03 -10.20
C ILE A 98 -26.82 0.51 -10.36
N ARG A 99 -27.25 0.09 -11.55
CA ARG A 99 -27.58 -1.30 -11.90
C ARG A 99 -26.96 -1.69 -13.23
N THR A 100 -26.76 -3.00 -13.43
CA THR A 100 -26.39 -3.56 -14.74
C THR A 100 -27.38 -3.11 -15.83
N GLY A 101 -26.84 -2.67 -16.97
CA GLY A 101 -27.61 -2.11 -18.08
C GLY A 101 -27.86 -0.60 -18.00
N ASP A 102 -27.62 0.04 -16.85
CA ASP A 102 -27.62 1.51 -16.77
C ASP A 102 -26.45 2.09 -17.58
N ARG A 103 -26.55 3.37 -17.96
CA ARG A 103 -25.51 4.06 -18.74
C ARG A 103 -24.99 5.29 -18.01
N ALA A 104 -23.67 5.48 -18.02
CA ALA A 104 -22.99 6.67 -17.54
C ALA A 104 -21.83 6.99 -18.49
N ALA A 105 -21.62 8.27 -18.83
CA ALA A 105 -20.59 8.70 -19.78
C ALA A 105 -20.52 7.84 -21.08
N GLU A 106 -21.68 7.53 -21.66
CA GLU A 106 -21.84 6.64 -22.82
C GLU A 106 -21.38 5.18 -22.66
N MET A 107 -20.87 4.80 -21.49
CA MET A 107 -20.56 3.42 -21.15
C MET A 107 -21.74 2.74 -20.46
N THR A 108 -21.90 1.44 -20.65
CA THR A 108 -22.98 0.63 -20.08
C THR A 108 -22.47 -0.18 -18.88
N VAL A 109 -23.21 -0.25 -17.79
CA VAL A 109 -22.81 -1.03 -16.61
C VAL A 109 -22.91 -2.52 -16.94
N LEU A 110 -21.77 -3.20 -16.93
CA LEU A 110 -21.66 -4.64 -17.15
C LEU A 110 -21.91 -5.42 -15.85
N ARG A 111 -21.23 -5.03 -14.76
CA ARG A 111 -21.35 -5.67 -13.44
C ARG A 111 -21.17 -4.68 -12.30
N LYS A 112 -21.75 -5.03 -11.16
CA LYS A 112 -21.59 -4.34 -9.88
C LYS A 112 -21.25 -5.38 -8.81
N GLU A 113 -20.18 -5.14 -8.06
CA GLU A 113 -19.70 -6.04 -7.01
C GLU A 113 -19.54 -5.25 -5.70
N GLU A 114 -20.17 -5.73 -4.63
CA GLU A 114 -20.14 -5.08 -3.32
C GLU A 114 -19.21 -5.84 -2.37
N GLY A 115 -18.47 -5.12 -1.51
CA GLY A 115 -17.60 -5.68 -0.48
C GLY A 115 -16.23 -6.20 -0.92
N VAL A 116 -15.86 -6.04 -2.21
CA VAL A 116 -14.60 -6.58 -2.76
C VAL A 116 -13.34 -5.95 -2.13
N TYR A 117 -13.41 -4.66 -1.80
CA TYR A 117 -12.28 -3.88 -1.27
C TYR A 117 -12.47 -3.48 0.20
N GLY A 118 -13.40 -4.14 0.90
CA GLY A 118 -13.73 -3.87 2.30
C GLY A 118 -15.22 -3.58 2.51
N SER A 119 -15.62 -3.43 3.77
CA SER A 119 -17.01 -3.11 4.11
C SER A 119 -17.42 -1.78 3.48
N GLY A 120 -18.54 -1.77 2.74
CA GLY A 120 -19.06 -0.58 2.06
C GLY A 120 -18.42 -0.26 0.71
N SER A 121 -17.46 -1.06 0.22
CA SER A 121 -16.88 -0.84 -1.10
C SER A 121 -17.84 -1.29 -2.21
N VAL A 122 -17.94 -0.52 -3.30
CA VAL A 122 -18.69 -0.87 -4.50
C VAL A 122 -17.74 -0.76 -5.70
N ALA A 123 -17.51 -1.86 -6.40
CA ALA A 123 -16.80 -1.88 -7.67
C ALA A 123 -17.83 -1.98 -8.81
N THR A 124 -17.82 -1.01 -9.71
CA THR A 124 -18.73 -0.95 -10.87
C THR A 124 -17.92 -1.04 -12.13
N THR A 125 -18.16 -2.06 -12.94
CA THR A 125 -17.51 -2.24 -14.24
C THR A 125 -18.45 -1.80 -15.35
N PHE A 126 -17.92 -0.98 -16.23
CA PHE A 126 -18.58 -0.44 -17.40
C PHE A 126 -17.94 -1.01 -18.67
N GLU A 127 -18.77 -1.31 -19.66
CA GLU A 127 -18.36 -1.65 -21.02
C GLU A 127 -18.67 -0.50 -21.99
N GLY A 128 -17.75 -0.26 -22.91
CA GLY A 128 -17.84 0.80 -23.91
C GLY A 128 -16.45 1.25 -24.35
N GLU A 129 -16.32 1.64 -25.60
CA GLU A 129 -15.05 2.15 -26.11
C GLU A 129 -14.92 3.64 -25.82
N VAL A 130 -13.89 4.01 -25.08
CA VAL A 130 -13.59 5.40 -24.75
C VAL A 130 -12.14 5.73 -25.03
N LYS A 131 -11.95 6.77 -25.82
CA LYS A 131 -10.64 7.29 -26.18
C LYS A 131 -10.12 8.27 -25.14
N LEU A 132 -8.97 7.95 -24.57
CA LEU A 132 -8.33 8.68 -23.49
C LEU A 132 -6.93 9.15 -23.89
N THR A 133 -6.60 10.36 -23.47
CA THR A 133 -5.25 10.91 -23.43
C THR A 133 -4.84 11.11 -21.98
N GLY A 134 -3.56 10.94 -21.68
CA GLY A 134 -3.07 11.10 -20.32
C GLY A 134 -1.59 10.81 -20.16
N SER A 135 -1.16 10.88 -18.90
CA SER A 135 0.18 10.47 -18.47
C SER A 135 0.14 9.07 -17.87
N TYR A 136 1.27 8.37 -17.87
CA TYR A 136 1.41 7.10 -17.20
C TYR A 136 2.68 6.99 -16.37
N THR A 137 2.62 6.09 -15.40
CA THR A 137 3.76 5.61 -14.63
C THR A 137 3.75 4.10 -14.63
N TYR A 138 4.82 3.49 -15.14
CA TYR A 138 5.03 2.05 -15.00
C TYR A 138 5.72 1.79 -13.66
N LEU A 139 4.99 1.30 -12.67
CA LEU A 139 5.52 1.06 -11.34
C LEU A 139 6.42 -0.17 -11.33
N TYR A 140 7.44 -0.17 -10.47
CA TYR A 140 8.38 -1.29 -10.29
C TYR A 140 7.73 -2.58 -9.78
N ASN A 141 6.50 -2.53 -9.27
CA ASN A 141 5.70 -3.72 -8.94
C ASN A 141 4.99 -4.33 -10.17
N GLY A 142 5.22 -3.80 -11.37
CA GLY A 142 4.61 -4.26 -12.62
C GLY A 142 3.25 -3.65 -12.92
N GLN A 143 2.75 -2.68 -12.13
CA GLN A 143 1.50 -2.01 -12.43
C GLN A 143 1.71 -0.78 -13.31
N LEU A 144 0.96 -0.68 -14.39
CA LEU A 144 0.94 0.51 -15.22
C LEU A 144 -0.22 1.41 -14.82
N VAL A 145 0.11 2.51 -14.15
CA VAL A 145 -0.87 3.49 -13.69
C VAL A 145 -1.01 4.60 -14.70
N PHE A 146 -2.18 4.73 -15.30
CA PHE A 146 -2.54 5.78 -16.24
C PHE A 146 -3.42 6.83 -15.55
N GLN A 147 -3.10 8.10 -15.77
CA GLN A 147 -3.85 9.24 -15.28
C GLN A 147 -4.35 10.04 -16.48
N PRO A 148 -5.66 9.98 -16.81
CA PRO A 148 -6.23 10.72 -17.92
C PRO A 148 -6.12 12.23 -17.67
N ASP A 149 -5.95 12.99 -18.74
CA ASP A 149 -6.07 14.45 -18.71
C ASP A 149 -7.51 14.84 -18.37
N GLU A 150 -7.73 16.07 -17.91
CA GLU A 150 -9.05 16.55 -17.44
C GLU A 150 -10.19 16.30 -18.44
N ALA A 151 -9.95 16.60 -19.72
CA ALA A 151 -10.93 16.36 -20.79
C ALA A 151 -11.23 14.87 -21.02
N SER A 152 -10.25 13.99 -20.83
CA SER A 152 -10.40 12.54 -20.96
C SER A 152 -11.03 11.93 -19.71
N ALA A 153 -10.71 12.46 -18.53
CA ALA A 153 -11.32 12.06 -17.25
C ALA A 153 -12.83 12.32 -17.22
N GLY A 154 -13.30 13.40 -17.86
CA GLY A 154 -14.72 13.69 -18.01
C GLY A 154 -15.51 12.67 -18.84
N LYS A 155 -14.84 11.82 -19.61
CA LYS A 155 -15.46 10.76 -20.42
C LYS A 155 -15.63 9.44 -19.68
N LEU A 156 -15.11 9.33 -18.46
CA LEU A 156 -15.22 8.11 -17.66
C LEU A 156 -16.35 8.25 -16.63
N PRO A 157 -17.14 7.19 -16.40
CA PRO A 157 -18.05 7.11 -15.27
C PRO A 157 -17.32 7.32 -13.95
N ARG A 158 -17.93 8.01 -12.97
CA ARG A 158 -17.34 8.21 -11.64
C ARG A 158 -18.41 8.23 -10.56
N ALA A 159 -18.14 7.59 -9.44
CA ALA A 159 -18.99 7.73 -8.27
C ALA A 159 -19.11 9.21 -7.83
N GLU A 160 -20.31 9.68 -7.50
CA GLU A 160 -20.55 11.07 -7.05
C GLU A 160 -19.64 11.48 -5.88
N GLY A 161 -19.39 10.58 -4.93
CA GLY A 161 -18.48 10.82 -3.80
C GLY A 161 -17.00 11.00 -4.18
N LEU A 162 -16.63 10.74 -5.44
CA LEU A 162 -15.28 10.90 -5.99
C LEU A 162 -15.21 11.99 -7.06
N ALA A 163 -16.25 12.81 -7.26
CA ALA A 163 -16.34 13.79 -8.35
C ALA A 163 -15.14 14.77 -8.44
N ASN A 164 -14.56 15.13 -7.29
CA ASN A 164 -13.43 16.05 -7.18
C ASN A 164 -12.06 15.38 -7.26
N ARG A 165 -12.00 14.05 -7.47
CA ARG A 165 -10.75 13.30 -7.58
C ARG A 165 -10.53 12.89 -9.04
N PRO A 166 -9.35 13.17 -9.62
CA PRO A 166 -9.03 12.67 -10.96
C PRO A 166 -8.93 11.13 -10.91
N PRO A 167 -9.50 10.42 -11.90
CA PRO A 167 -9.37 8.97 -11.98
C PRO A 167 -7.90 8.59 -12.22
N ARG A 168 -7.49 7.47 -11.62
CA ARG A 168 -6.20 6.82 -11.88
C ARG A 168 -6.49 5.36 -12.14
N LEU A 169 -6.00 4.83 -13.25
CA LEU A 169 -6.34 3.50 -13.74
C LEU A 169 -5.11 2.61 -13.70
N VAL A 170 -5.24 1.39 -13.19
CA VAL A 170 -4.32 0.32 -13.56
C VAL A 170 -4.73 -0.20 -14.93
N LEU A 171 -3.87 -0.04 -15.94
CA LEU A 171 -4.12 -0.57 -17.27
C LEU A 171 -3.95 -2.09 -17.28
N ARG A 172 -4.86 -2.76 -17.99
CA ARG A 172 -4.83 -4.20 -18.25
C ARG A 172 -4.76 -4.41 -19.76
N PHE A 173 -3.92 -5.34 -20.19
CA PHE A 173 -3.67 -5.60 -21.61
C PHE A 173 -4.11 -7.01 -21.97
N GLY A 174 -4.65 -7.18 -23.18
CA GLY A 174 -4.99 -8.50 -23.71
C GLY A 174 -3.76 -9.30 -24.17
N SER A 175 -2.65 -8.62 -24.45
CA SER A 175 -1.38 -9.21 -24.86
C SER A 175 -0.19 -8.50 -24.19
N SER A 176 0.90 -9.24 -23.95
CA SER A 176 2.14 -8.71 -23.39
C SER A 176 2.85 -7.71 -24.31
N ASP A 177 2.64 -7.82 -25.63
CA ASP A 177 3.33 -7.01 -26.63
C ASP A 177 2.89 -5.54 -26.57
N ALA A 178 1.61 -5.28 -26.28
CA ALA A 178 1.09 -3.92 -26.11
C ALA A 178 1.61 -3.26 -24.82
N GLU A 179 1.74 -4.03 -23.74
CA GLU A 179 2.29 -3.55 -22.47
C GLU A 179 3.77 -3.14 -22.62
N ALA A 180 4.55 -3.92 -23.38
CA ALA A 180 5.99 -3.69 -23.59
C ALA A 180 6.29 -2.32 -24.26
N LEU A 181 5.34 -1.74 -24.98
CA LEU A 181 5.49 -0.42 -25.62
C LEU A 181 5.62 0.73 -24.61
N PHE A 182 5.15 0.53 -23.37
CA PHE A 182 5.28 1.49 -22.27
C PHE A 182 6.65 1.47 -21.58
N GLY A 183 7.58 0.66 -22.11
CA GLY A 183 8.94 0.54 -21.60
C GLY A 183 9.05 -0.43 -20.45
N GLN A 184 10.08 -0.26 -19.62
CA GLN A 184 10.33 -1.13 -18.47
C GLN A 184 9.70 -0.52 -17.20
N PRO A 185 9.52 -1.32 -16.14
CA PRO A 185 9.13 -0.77 -14.84
C PRO A 185 10.07 0.37 -14.40
N GLY A 186 9.49 1.48 -13.95
CA GLY A 186 10.12 2.77 -13.68
C GLY A 186 9.93 3.81 -14.78
N SER A 187 9.49 3.41 -15.98
CA SER A 187 9.19 4.33 -17.09
C SER A 187 8.03 5.28 -16.76
N LEU A 188 8.08 6.45 -17.39
CA LEU A 188 7.05 7.47 -17.36
C LEU A 188 6.73 7.88 -18.78
N GLY A 189 5.56 8.45 -19.04
CA GLY A 189 5.26 8.93 -20.38
C GLY A 189 3.86 9.49 -20.53
N THR A 190 3.52 9.74 -21.79
CA THR A 190 2.15 10.05 -22.20
C THR A 190 1.66 9.01 -23.18
N ALA A 191 0.35 8.77 -23.18
CA ALA A 191 -0.28 7.84 -24.11
C ALA A 191 -1.67 8.32 -24.52
N GLU A 192 -2.03 7.94 -25.75
CA GLU A 192 -3.36 8.04 -26.33
C GLU A 192 -3.83 6.61 -26.59
N LEU A 193 -4.92 6.20 -25.94
CA LEU A 193 -5.38 4.82 -25.90
C LEU A 193 -6.90 4.73 -25.91
N VAL A 194 -7.43 3.58 -26.29
CA VAL A 194 -8.84 3.22 -26.21
C VAL A 194 -9.02 2.19 -25.09
N VAL A 195 -9.91 2.48 -24.15
CA VAL A 195 -10.34 1.54 -23.12
C VAL A 195 -11.68 0.96 -23.51
N SER A 196 -11.85 -0.36 -23.46
CA SER A 196 -13.13 -1.05 -23.76
C SER A 196 -13.91 -1.48 -22.50
N GLU A 197 -13.22 -1.66 -21.39
CA GLU A 197 -13.81 -1.96 -20.08
C GLU A 197 -13.16 -1.08 -19.02
N TYR A 198 -13.96 -0.42 -18.19
CA TYR A 198 -13.50 0.43 -17.11
C TYR A 198 -14.15 0.01 -15.79
N THR A 199 -13.35 -0.19 -14.75
CA THR A 199 -13.86 -0.45 -13.40
C THR A 199 -13.55 0.72 -12.50
N ASP A 200 -14.60 1.33 -11.95
CA ASP A 200 -14.55 2.36 -10.91
C ASP A 200 -14.82 1.74 -9.55
N VAL A 201 -14.04 2.12 -8.54
CA VAL A 201 -14.20 1.58 -7.17
C VAL A 201 -14.48 2.73 -6.21
N PHE A 202 -15.65 2.68 -5.60
CA PHE A 202 -16.06 3.56 -4.51
C PHE A 202 -15.86 2.86 -3.16
N ALA A 203 -15.15 3.49 -2.23
CA ALA A 203 -15.04 3.05 -0.83
C ALA A 203 -14.64 4.22 0.08
N ASP A 204 -15.01 4.14 1.36
CA ASP A 204 -14.65 5.16 2.37
C ASP A 204 -13.14 5.29 2.58
N ARG A 205 -12.42 4.17 2.45
CA ARG A 205 -10.96 4.11 2.47
C ARG A 205 -10.48 3.24 1.32
N ILE A 206 -9.65 3.83 0.48
CA ILE A 206 -9.03 3.18 -0.67
C ILE A 206 -7.53 3.22 -0.45
N GLU A 207 -6.88 2.06 -0.37
CA GLU A 207 -5.44 1.95 -0.43
C GLU A 207 -5.00 1.69 -1.88
N GLY A 208 -4.06 2.48 -2.41
CA GLY A 208 -3.52 2.30 -3.75
C GLY A 208 -4.39 2.88 -4.88
N VAL A 209 -4.31 2.26 -6.06
CA VAL A 209 -5.07 2.63 -7.27
C VAL A 209 -6.06 1.50 -7.57
N PRO A 210 -7.34 1.63 -7.18
CA PRO A 210 -8.29 0.51 -7.29
C PRO A 210 -9.00 0.46 -8.63
N ASN A 211 -9.04 1.56 -9.38
CA ASN A 211 -9.71 1.61 -10.68
C ASN A 211 -8.82 0.93 -11.72
N SER A 212 -9.44 0.31 -12.71
CA SER A 212 -8.72 -0.36 -13.80
C SER A 212 -9.37 -0.13 -15.14
N GLY A 213 -8.56 -0.13 -16.20
CA GLY A 213 -9.04 -0.02 -17.58
C GLY A 213 -8.45 -1.13 -18.45
N GLN A 214 -9.30 -1.85 -19.20
CA GLN A 214 -8.87 -2.79 -20.23
C GLN A 214 -8.53 -2.02 -21.50
N VAL A 215 -7.27 -2.03 -21.89
CA VAL A 215 -6.80 -1.41 -23.12
C VAL A 215 -7.23 -2.28 -24.30
N ALA A 216 -8.00 -1.68 -25.21
CA ALA A 216 -8.40 -2.28 -26.48
C ALA A 216 -7.41 -1.90 -27.60
N GLU A 217 -6.99 -0.63 -27.62
CA GLU A 217 -6.10 -0.10 -28.64
C GLU A 217 -5.12 0.92 -28.03
N LEU A 218 -3.88 0.93 -28.53
CA LEU A 218 -2.88 1.95 -28.23
C LEU A 218 -2.61 2.74 -29.50
N GLU A 219 -3.03 4.00 -29.53
CA GLU A 219 -2.90 4.83 -30.73
C GLU A 219 -1.55 5.55 -30.78
N ARG A 220 -1.13 6.13 -29.65
CA ARG A 220 0.15 6.84 -29.54
C ARG A 220 0.75 6.66 -28.17
N ILE A 221 2.08 6.62 -28.14
CA ILE A 221 2.84 6.59 -26.91
C ILE A 221 4.12 7.39 -27.04
N ALA A 222 4.41 8.18 -26.01
CA ALA A 222 5.70 8.81 -25.79
C ALA A 222 6.25 8.27 -24.48
N ALA A 223 7.07 7.23 -24.57
CA ALA A 223 7.73 6.62 -23.43
C ALA A 223 9.05 7.32 -23.14
N TYR A 224 9.21 7.77 -21.90
CA TYR A 224 10.49 8.13 -21.34
C TYR A 224 11.02 6.89 -20.61
N PRO A 225 12.28 6.48 -20.87
CA PRO A 225 12.86 5.36 -20.16
C PRO A 225 12.78 5.61 -18.65
N PRO A 226 12.89 4.56 -17.82
CA PRO A 226 13.03 4.76 -16.40
C PRO A 226 14.11 5.80 -16.19
N LEU A 227 13.88 6.76 -15.29
CA LEU A 227 15.00 7.49 -14.72
C LEU A 227 15.89 6.39 -14.17
N GLN A 228 16.97 6.08 -14.90
CA GLN A 228 17.93 5.12 -14.41
C GLN A 228 18.26 5.65 -13.02
N PRO A 229 18.13 4.85 -11.96
CA PRO A 229 18.92 5.16 -10.79
C PRO A 229 20.32 5.24 -11.39
N ALA A 230 20.87 6.45 -11.46
CA ALA A 230 22.25 6.57 -11.86
C ALA A 230 22.96 5.54 -10.99
N ALA A 231 23.83 4.72 -11.58
CA ALA A 231 24.79 3.95 -10.82
C ALA A 231 25.81 4.90 -10.12
N ALA A 232 25.34 6.05 -9.63
CA ALA A 232 25.93 6.73 -8.52
C ALA A 232 25.85 5.72 -7.38
N ALA A 233 27.01 5.17 -7.02
CA ALA A 233 27.17 4.53 -5.73
C ALA A 233 26.40 5.35 -4.70
N LEU A 234 25.60 4.67 -3.87
CA LEU A 234 24.85 5.33 -2.80
C LEU A 234 25.81 6.25 -2.03
N ASP A 235 25.65 7.57 -2.19
CA ASP A 235 26.48 8.56 -1.51
C ASP A 235 25.92 8.78 -0.10
N LEU A 236 26.10 7.76 0.74
CA LEU A 236 25.56 7.71 2.09
C LEU A 236 26.40 8.57 3.02
N GLN A 237 26.02 9.84 3.15
CA GLN A 237 26.63 10.77 4.11
C GLN A 237 26.58 10.17 5.52
N SER A 238 27.72 10.16 6.24
CA SER A 238 27.76 9.66 7.62
C SER A 238 26.95 10.54 8.57
N PHE A 239 26.29 9.91 9.53
CA PHE A 239 25.52 10.64 10.53
C PHE A 239 26.43 11.22 11.63
N PRO A 240 26.05 12.36 12.23
CA PRO A 240 26.74 12.86 13.41
C PRO A 240 26.60 11.89 14.60
N VAL A 241 27.58 11.92 15.51
CA VAL A 241 27.54 11.12 16.74
C VAL A 241 27.00 11.98 17.88
N LEU A 242 25.89 11.56 18.50
CA LEU A 242 25.38 12.19 19.71
C LEU A 242 26.28 11.87 20.91
N ARG A 243 26.66 12.91 21.65
CA ARG A 243 27.45 12.80 22.89
C ARG A 243 26.85 13.69 23.96
N PHE A 244 26.38 13.08 25.05
CA PHE A 244 26.03 13.80 26.26
C PHE A 244 27.28 14.04 27.10
N THR A 245 27.37 15.21 27.73
CA THR A 245 28.47 15.60 28.61
C THR A 245 27.97 15.75 30.04
N ALA A 246 28.68 15.15 31.00
CA ALA A 246 28.27 15.13 32.40
C ALA A 246 28.16 16.52 33.06
N SER A 247 28.79 17.54 32.49
CA SER A 247 28.76 18.92 32.99
C SER A 247 27.55 19.73 32.52
N GLU A 248 26.72 19.19 31.62
CA GLU A 248 25.55 19.90 31.11
C GLU A 248 24.28 19.53 31.87
N ASP A 249 23.43 20.55 32.06
CA ASP A 249 22.09 20.37 32.60
C ASP A 249 21.16 19.67 31.60
N GLU A 250 20.00 19.24 32.10
CA GLU A 250 19.01 18.49 31.30
C GLU A 250 18.54 19.27 30.07
N ARG A 251 18.42 20.60 30.19
CA ARG A 251 18.01 21.47 29.09
C ARG A 251 19.06 21.50 27.98
N GLY A 252 20.34 21.63 28.33
CA GLY A 252 21.46 21.58 27.39
C GLY A 252 21.53 20.23 26.67
N GLN A 253 21.36 19.13 27.41
CA GLN A 253 21.33 17.79 26.81
C GLN A 253 20.12 17.57 25.89
N ALA A 254 18.94 18.08 26.28
CA ALA A 254 17.74 18.05 25.44
C ALA A 254 17.94 18.82 24.13
N GLN A 255 18.60 19.98 24.18
CA GLN A 255 18.92 20.75 22.97
C GLN A 255 19.89 20.00 22.06
N LYS A 256 20.95 19.39 22.61
CA LYS A 256 21.87 18.55 21.81
C LYS A 256 21.18 17.39 21.12
N ALA A 257 20.25 16.72 21.82
CA ALA A 257 19.44 15.67 21.21
C ALA A 257 18.57 16.22 20.08
N ALA A 258 17.96 17.40 20.26
CA ALA A 258 17.17 18.06 19.22
C ALA A 258 18.00 18.37 17.97
N ASP A 259 19.17 19.00 18.14
CA ASP A 259 20.07 19.37 17.03
C ASP A 259 20.58 18.13 16.30
N TRP A 260 20.95 17.07 17.05
CA TRP A 260 21.36 15.80 16.47
C TRP A 260 20.23 15.15 15.67
N LEU A 261 19.00 15.08 16.20
CA LEU A 261 17.85 14.50 15.51
C LEU A 261 17.50 15.27 14.23
N GLN A 262 17.60 16.60 14.25
CA GLN A 262 17.40 17.41 13.03
C GLN A 262 18.40 17.07 11.94
N GLU A 263 19.67 16.90 12.30
CA GLU A 263 20.70 16.54 11.33
C GLU A 263 20.56 15.10 10.83
N VAL A 264 20.17 14.16 11.71
CA VAL A 264 19.84 12.78 11.30
C VAL A 264 18.71 12.79 10.27
N VAL A 265 17.67 13.57 10.49
CA VAL A 265 16.56 13.70 9.54
C VAL A 265 17.03 14.28 8.22
N ARG A 266 17.81 15.38 8.26
CA ARG A 266 18.32 16.05 7.07
C ARG A 266 19.13 15.09 6.20
N ILE A 267 20.04 14.33 6.83
CA ILE A 267 20.87 13.32 6.16
C ILE A 267 20.01 12.16 5.65
N ALA A 268 19.07 11.66 6.45
CA ALA A 268 18.21 10.54 6.05
C ALA A 268 17.30 10.87 4.86
N ALA A 269 16.79 12.10 4.79
CA ALA A 269 15.96 12.58 3.69
C ALA A 269 16.74 12.71 2.37
N ALA A 270 18.06 12.95 2.44
CA ALA A 270 18.94 13.06 1.27
C ALA A 270 19.61 11.73 0.88
N GLY A 271 19.69 10.77 1.80
CA GLY A 271 20.56 9.60 1.64
C GLY A 271 20.05 8.52 0.69
N VAL A 272 18.77 8.14 0.76
CA VAL A 272 18.20 7.08 -0.09
C VAL A 272 16.92 7.55 -0.75
N SER A 273 17.01 7.77 -2.06
CA SER A 273 15.88 8.11 -2.91
C SER A 273 15.01 6.88 -3.18
N PRO A 274 13.69 7.07 -3.42
CA PRO A 274 12.84 6.00 -3.94
C PRO A 274 13.43 5.38 -5.20
N GLY A 275 13.42 4.05 -5.29
CA GLY A 275 14.08 3.33 -6.36
C GLY A 275 14.39 1.88 -6.00
N LYS A 276 15.13 1.21 -6.88
CA LYS A 276 15.55 -0.18 -6.73
C LYS A 276 16.93 -0.23 -6.06
N LEU A 277 17.08 -1.13 -5.09
CA LEU A 277 18.36 -1.50 -4.49
C LEU A 277 18.70 -2.96 -4.82
N SER A 278 19.96 -3.22 -5.13
CA SER A 278 20.56 -4.56 -5.06
C SER A 278 20.69 -5.03 -3.60
N GLU A 279 21.02 -6.32 -3.40
CA GLU A 279 21.28 -6.87 -2.07
C GLU A 279 22.45 -6.15 -1.37
N ALA A 280 23.55 -5.92 -2.09
CA ALA A 280 24.74 -5.23 -1.56
C ALA A 280 24.45 -3.76 -1.20
N GLU A 281 23.59 -3.10 -1.98
CA GLU A 281 23.12 -1.74 -1.67
C GLU A 281 22.22 -1.74 -0.43
N ARG A 282 21.30 -2.70 -0.31
CA ARG A 282 20.48 -2.86 0.91
C ARG A 282 21.36 -3.07 2.15
N GLU A 283 22.37 -3.92 2.07
CA GLU A 283 23.34 -4.12 3.18
C GLU A 283 24.12 -2.85 3.51
N SER A 284 24.47 -2.04 2.50
CA SER A 284 25.15 -0.76 2.69
C SER A 284 24.24 0.27 3.38
N VAL A 285 22.97 0.33 2.98
CA VAL A 285 21.94 1.13 3.64
C VAL A 285 21.71 0.65 5.07
N GLU A 286 21.67 -0.65 5.32
CA GLU A 286 21.52 -1.19 6.67
C GLU A 286 22.67 -0.75 7.59
N ARG A 287 23.92 -0.90 7.13
CA ARG A 287 25.10 -0.42 7.88
C ARG A 287 25.08 1.08 8.12
N TRP A 288 24.58 1.85 7.16
CA TRP A 288 24.42 3.29 7.29
C TRP A 288 23.35 3.65 8.33
N LEU A 289 22.17 3.02 8.30
CA LEU A 289 21.12 3.20 9.30
C LEU A 289 21.57 2.81 10.72
N ARG A 290 22.39 1.76 10.87
CA ARG A 290 22.96 1.31 12.15
C ARG A 290 23.89 2.33 12.82
N GLN A 291 24.30 3.39 12.13
CA GLN A 291 25.03 4.51 12.75
C GLN A 291 24.14 5.33 13.69
N VAL A 292 22.82 5.31 13.49
CA VAL A 292 21.84 6.12 14.24
C VAL A 292 20.71 5.31 14.85
N PHE A 293 20.36 4.16 14.29
CA PHE A 293 19.34 3.25 14.82
C PHE A 293 19.97 2.03 15.48
N THR A 294 19.26 1.39 16.40
CA THR A 294 19.61 0.04 16.87
C THR A 294 19.56 -0.95 15.70
N ALA A 295 20.26 -2.08 15.81
CA ALA A 295 20.27 -3.10 14.75
C ALA A 295 18.84 -3.57 14.40
N GLU A 296 18.05 -3.87 15.44
CA GLU A 296 16.65 -4.28 15.29
C GLU A 296 15.81 -3.20 14.61
N ARG A 297 16.01 -1.93 14.96
CA ARG A 297 15.27 -0.82 14.36
C ARG A 297 15.65 -0.56 12.92
N ALA A 298 16.95 -0.64 12.58
CA ALA A 298 17.43 -0.50 11.20
C ALA A 298 16.84 -1.58 10.28
N GLU A 299 16.82 -2.83 10.76
CA GLU A 299 16.21 -3.95 10.03
C GLU A 299 14.69 -3.75 9.85
N ALA A 300 13.98 -3.35 10.90
CA ALA A 300 12.55 -3.07 10.83
C ALA A 300 12.20 -1.96 9.83
N LEU A 301 13.04 -0.91 9.74
CA LEU A 301 12.88 0.17 8.77
C LEU A 301 13.05 -0.32 7.33
N LEU A 302 14.06 -1.17 7.07
CA LEU A 302 14.25 -1.77 5.75
C LEU A 302 13.15 -2.75 5.40
N TYR A 303 12.73 -3.60 6.33
CA TYR A 303 11.63 -4.55 6.11
C TYR A 303 10.34 -3.82 5.71
N ARG A 304 10.04 -2.69 6.37
CA ARG A 304 8.83 -1.90 6.10
C ARG A 304 8.90 -1.11 4.78
N ASN A 305 10.07 -0.57 4.44
CA ASN A 305 10.18 0.43 3.37
C ASN A 305 10.92 -0.06 2.12
N ALA A 306 11.60 -1.21 2.17
CA ALA A 306 12.32 -1.83 1.06
C ALA A 306 11.73 -3.21 0.75
N ALA A 307 10.68 -3.25 -0.05
CA ALA A 307 9.98 -4.49 -0.39
C ALA A 307 10.83 -5.37 -1.31
N LYS A 308 10.96 -6.66 -0.98
CA LYS A 308 11.71 -7.61 -1.81
C LYS A 308 10.98 -7.88 -3.13
N THR A 309 11.73 -7.87 -4.22
CA THR A 309 11.31 -8.14 -5.60
C THR A 309 12.18 -9.26 -6.19
N GLN A 310 11.89 -9.72 -7.42
CA GLN A 310 12.69 -10.77 -8.06
C GLN A 310 14.16 -10.36 -8.29
N ASP A 311 14.41 -9.06 -8.44
CA ASP A 311 15.72 -8.52 -8.83
C ASP A 311 16.34 -7.59 -7.76
N GLY A 312 15.96 -7.75 -6.48
CA GLY A 312 16.46 -6.92 -5.37
C GLY A 312 15.33 -6.36 -4.52
N TYR A 313 15.43 -5.09 -4.13
CA TYR A 313 14.49 -4.43 -3.23
C TYR A 313 13.97 -3.13 -3.83
N LEU A 314 12.70 -2.81 -3.56
CA LEU A 314 12.05 -1.58 -4.01
C LEU A 314 11.76 -0.68 -2.81
N ILE A 315 12.28 0.55 -2.86
CA ILE A 315 11.97 1.61 -1.91
C ILE A 315 10.96 2.56 -2.55
N SER A 316 9.76 2.62 -1.98
CA SER A 316 8.65 3.47 -2.47
C SER A 316 8.56 4.82 -1.76
N PHE A 317 9.15 4.94 -0.57
CA PHE A 317 9.12 6.14 0.27
C PHE A 317 10.45 6.32 1.00
N ALA A 318 10.69 7.49 1.59
CA ALA A 318 11.88 7.71 2.42
C ALA A 318 11.98 6.66 3.55
N LEU A 319 13.17 6.08 3.72
CA LEU A 319 13.44 4.99 4.67
C LEU A 319 13.19 5.38 6.12
N VAL A 320 13.56 6.62 6.46
CA VAL A 320 13.22 7.23 7.74
C VAL A 320 11.99 8.06 7.47
N ASN A 321 10.91 7.69 8.14
CA ASN A 321 9.66 8.42 8.05
C ASN A 321 9.61 9.42 9.20
N PRO A 322 9.68 10.71 8.87
CA PRO A 322 8.91 11.68 9.63
C PRO A 322 8.01 12.49 8.69
N PRO A 323 6.92 13.07 9.21
CA PRO A 323 6.35 14.27 8.60
C PRO A 323 7.35 15.44 8.76
N LEU A 324 8.49 15.40 8.08
CA LEU A 324 9.56 16.41 8.15
C LEU A 324 9.70 17.22 6.85
N MET A 325 8.70 17.16 5.98
CA MET A 325 8.61 18.03 4.80
C MET A 325 7.71 19.27 4.99
N ILE A 326 7.05 19.46 6.14
CA ILE A 326 6.06 20.53 6.28
C ILE A 326 6.30 21.32 7.56
N THR A 327 7.30 22.21 7.54
CA THR A 327 7.15 23.64 7.85
C THR A 327 8.52 24.30 7.75
N GLN A 328 8.66 25.25 6.82
CA GLN A 328 9.79 26.18 6.71
C GLN A 328 9.77 27.26 7.81
N GLU A 329 8.80 27.22 8.72
CA GLU A 329 8.74 28.12 9.87
C GLU A 329 9.48 27.51 11.07
N PRO A 330 10.15 28.33 11.89
CA PRO A 330 10.73 27.86 13.14
C PRO A 330 9.59 27.40 14.05
N ALA A 331 9.27 26.11 14.00
CA ALA A 331 8.39 25.51 14.99
C ALA A 331 9.02 25.78 16.36
N GLU A 332 8.29 26.47 17.25
CA GLU A 332 8.67 26.58 18.66
C GLU A 332 8.76 25.17 19.22
N ARG A 333 9.98 24.62 19.28
CA ARG A 333 10.26 23.32 19.88
C ARG A 333 10.58 23.55 21.35
N THR A 334 9.86 22.87 22.22
CA THR A 334 10.21 22.76 23.63
C THR A 334 10.77 21.37 23.88
N PRO A 335 12.07 21.14 23.63
CA PRO A 335 12.67 19.83 23.83
C PRO A 335 12.74 19.51 25.33
N SER A 336 12.50 18.25 25.65
CA SER A 336 12.66 17.68 26.97
C SER A 336 13.37 16.35 26.84
N LEU A 337 14.19 16.02 27.85
CA LEU A 337 14.96 14.79 27.89
C LEU A 337 14.79 14.18 29.27
N GLU A 338 14.18 13.01 29.34
CA GLU A 338 13.96 12.27 30.57
C GLU A 338 14.91 11.07 30.62
N LYS A 339 15.63 10.89 31.73
CA LYS A 339 16.47 9.71 31.90
C LYS A 339 15.61 8.49 32.23
N LEU A 340 15.77 7.42 31.46
CA LEU A 340 15.08 6.15 31.65
C LEU A 340 15.84 5.23 32.63
N PRO A 341 15.16 4.27 33.28
CA PRO A 341 15.79 3.35 34.24
C PRO A 341 16.89 2.44 33.68
N ASN A 342 16.90 2.22 32.37
CA ASN A 342 17.82 1.34 31.65
C ASN A 342 19.02 2.10 31.05
N ASP A 343 19.42 3.21 31.67
CA ASP A 343 20.44 4.14 31.14
C ASP A 343 20.15 4.65 29.71
N GLY A 344 18.87 4.67 29.35
CA GLY A 344 18.37 5.31 28.14
C GLY A 344 17.91 6.75 28.40
N TYR A 345 17.53 7.44 27.35
CA TYR A 345 16.80 8.71 27.44
C TYR A 345 15.53 8.66 26.62
N LEU A 346 14.48 9.33 27.10
CA LEU A 346 13.29 9.64 26.33
C LEU A 346 13.34 11.12 25.96
N TYR A 347 13.61 11.40 24.69
CA TYR A 347 13.48 12.74 24.15
C TYR A 347 12.03 12.97 23.74
N SER A 348 11.48 14.13 24.07
CA SER A 348 10.16 14.58 23.62
C SER A 348 10.20 16.04 23.17
N ALA A 349 9.50 16.37 22.10
CA ALA A 349 9.26 17.75 21.70
C ALA A 349 7.86 17.93 21.11
N SER A 350 7.29 19.12 21.30
CA SER A 350 6.09 19.55 20.60
C SER A 350 6.48 20.25 19.29
N VAL A 351 5.85 19.86 18.18
CA VAL A 351 6.08 20.40 16.84
C VAL A 351 4.74 20.83 16.27
N ARG A 352 4.65 22.08 15.80
CA ARG A 352 3.43 22.57 15.13
C ARG A 352 3.57 22.33 13.62
N ILE A 353 2.63 21.57 13.04
CA ILE A 353 2.60 21.25 11.61
C ILE A 353 1.49 22.08 10.95
N GLY A 354 1.82 22.77 9.86
CA GLY A 354 0.85 23.55 9.08
C GLY A 354 0.13 24.68 9.86
N GLY A 355 0.74 25.17 10.94
CA GLY A 355 0.21 26.26 11.76
C GLY A 355 -1.04 25.95 12.58
N LYS A 356 -1.60 24.73 12.52
CA LYS A 356 -2.89 24.37 13.14
C LYS A 356 -2.82 23.25 14.16
N GLU A 357 -2.01 22.23 13.90
CA GLU A 357 -1.95 21.03 14.74
C GLU A 357 -0.60 20.93 15.44
N THR A 358 -0.63 20.67 16.74
CA THR A 358 0.58 20.37 17.51
C THR A 358 0.70 18.86 17.64
N TYR A 359 1.85 18.33 17.24
CA TYR A 359 2.22 16.94 17.42
C TYR A 359 3.29 16.84 18.49
N ARG A 360 3.20 15.81 19.34
CA ARG A 360 4.28 15.41 20.22
C ARG A 360 5.09 14.33 19.54
N GLU A 361 6.34 14.65 19.23
CA GLU A 361 7.35 13.67 18.81
C GLU A 361 8.05 13.10 20.04
N THR A 362 8.31 11.79 20.02
CA THR A 362 9.01 11.08 21.09
C THR A 362 10.04 10.13 20.49
N TYR A 363 11.24 10.09 21.08
CA TYR A 363 12.33 9.22 20.65
C TYR A 363 12.94 8.56 21.88
N ARG A 364 13.05 7.24 21.83
CA ARG A 364 13.77 6.46 22.83
C ARG A 364 15.22 6.30 22.37
N LEU A 365 16.13 6.91 23.11
CA LEU A 365 17.56 6.88 22.86
C LEU A 365 18.23 5.88 23.80
N VAL A 366 19.02 4.96 23.23
CA VAL A 366 19.73 3.92 23.99
C VAL A 366 21.20 3.91 23.61
N LEU A 367 22.07 3.54 24.54
CA LEU A 367 23.49 3.34 24.26
C LEU A 367 23.70 1.94 23.69
N SER A 368 24.13 1.85 22.42
CA SER A 368 24.45 0.60 21.73
C SER A 368 25.74 0.74 20.95
N ASP A 369 26.60 -0.28 20.98
CA ASP A 369 27.88 -0.31 20.24
C ASP A 369 28.76 0.94 20.48
N GLY A 370 28.75 1.45 21.71
CA GLY A 370 29.55 2.61 22.11
C GLY A 370 29.01 3.97 21.63
N GLY A 371 27.78 4.04 21.11
CA GLY A 371 27.14 5.29 20.70
C GLY A 371 25.65 5.34 21.02
N TRP A 372 25.09 6.55 21.09
CA TRP A 372 23.65 6.72 21.24
C TRP A 372 22.93 6.38 19.94
N ARG A 373 21.82 5.66 20.05
CA ARG A 373 20.99 5.17 18.95
C ARG A 373 19.52 5.38 19.24
N ILE A 374 18.73 5.55 18.19
CA ILE A 374 17.27 5.56 18.22
C ILE A 374 16.79 4.11 18.20
N ASP A 375 16.14 3.72 19.29
CA ASP A 375 15.49 2.42 19.43
C ASP A 375 14.05 2.49 18.89
N GLU A 376 13.32 3.49 19.37
CA GLU A 376 11.92 3.71 19.03
C GLU A 376 11.66 5.19 18.78
N TYR A 377 10.66 5.47 17.96
CA TYR A 377 10.14 6.82 17.79
C TYR A 377 8.65 6.78 17.46
N SER A 378 7.90 7.79 17.90
CA SER A 378 6.47 7.92 17.66
C SER A 378 6.02 9.38 17.59
N TRP A 379 4.84 9.57 17.00
CA TRP A 379 4.18 10.86 16.83
C TRP A 379 2.75 10.74 17.33
N THR A 380 2.33 11.65 18.18
CA THR A 380 0.95 11.71 18.69
C THR A 380 0.41 13.11 18.51
N LEU A 381 -0.84 13.24 18.09
CA LEU A 381 -1.52 14.54 18.08
C LEU A 381 -1.60 15.00 19.54
N ALA A 382 -1.05 16.18 19.85
CA ALA A 382 -1.18 16.76 21.17
C ALA A 382 -2.66 17.08 21.39
N ALA A 383 -3.19 16.69 22.55
CA ALA A 383 -4.54 17.08 22.93
C ALA A 383 -4.63 18.63 22.96
N PRO A 384 -5.74 19.21 22.46
CA PRO A 384 -5.93 20.66 22.39
C PRO A 384 -5.88 21.35 23.76
#